data_AF-A0A6G1J1X1-F1
#
_entry.id   AF-A0A6G1J1X1-F1
#
_cell.length_a   1.000
_cell.length_b   1.000
_cell.length_c   1.000
_cell.angle_alpha   90.00
_cell.angle_beta   90.00
_cell.angle_gamma   90.00
#
_symmetry.space_group_name_H-M   'P 1'
#
loop_
_entity.id
_entity.type
_entity.pdbx_description
1 polymer ?
#
loop_
_entity_poly.entity_id
_entity_poly.type
_entity_poly.pdbx_seq_one_letter_code
_entity_poly.pdbx_strand_id
1 'polypeptide(L)'
;MGNDVFNGFWVNWEHGRIEGATLTLPIYQGLILVSFLTLFVQFSGACFWRILCFIIHQFRSTPTAQDGLFHQQQTILRNSVTAPNALWNLGRITVAWRDKVKAPI
;
A
#
# COMPACT_ATOMS: atom_id res chain seq x y z
N MET A 1 2.48 -33.09 -35.09
CA MET A 1 2.43 -33.51 -33.62
C MET A 1 2.58 -32.22 -32.77
N GLY A 2 1.52 -31.42 -32.62
CA GLY A 2 1.39 -30.09 -31.99
C GLY A 2 1.64 -30.20 -30.46
N ASN A 3 2.78 -29.82 -29.94
CA ASN A 3 3.15 -29.66 -28.51
C ASN A 3 1.98 -29.02 -27.74
N ASP A 4 1.17 -29.81 -27.08
CA ASP A 4 0.10 -29.38 -26.20
C ASP A 4 0.77 -28.82 -24.93
N VAL A 5 0.81 -27.50 -24.79
CA VAL A 5 1.33 -26.85 -23.61
C VAL A 5 0.18 -26.81 -22.61
N PHE A 6 0.44 -27.29 -21.39
CA PHE A 6 -0.52 -27.25 -20.32
C PHE A 6 -0.67 -25.79 -19.83
N ASN A 7 -1.89 -25.24 -19.93
CA ASN A 7 -2.21 -23.93 -19.38
C ASN A 7 -2.89 -24.14 -18.03
N GLY A 8 -2.33 -23.55 -16.99
CA GLY A 8 -3.02 -23.71 -15.73
C GLY A 8 -2.05 -23.57 -14.58
N PHE A 9 -2.56 -23.78 -13.39
CA PHE A 9 -1.82 -23.56 -12.18
C PHE A 9 -1.01 -24.82 -11.90
N TRP A 10 0.19 -24.62 -11.43
CA TRP A 10 1.00 -25.76 -11.07
C TRP A 10 2.07 -25.31 -10.10
N VAL A 11 2.59 -26.29 -9.34
CA VAL A 11 3.61 -25.94 -8.35
C VAL A 11 4.89 -26.70 -8.68
N ASN A 12 5.96 -25.94 -8.89
CA ASN A 12 7.29 -26.50 -8.89
C ASN A 12 7.75 -26.88 -7.46
N TRP A 13 7.85 -28.18 -7.14
CA TRP A 13 8.13 -28.64 -5.75
C TRP A 13 9.59 -28.49 -5.39
N GLU A 14 10.43 -28.27 -6.38
CA GLU A 14 11.80 -27.96 -6.06
C GLU A 14 11.98 -26.66 -5.29
N HIS A 15 11.13 -25.66 -5.53
CA HIS A 15 11.19 -24.34 -4.90
C HIS A 15 10.22 -24.26 -3.73
N GLY A 16 9.54 -25.38 -3.35
CA GLY A 16 8.61 -25.33 -2.26
C GLY A 16 7.22 -24.88 -2.72
N ARG A 17 6.27 -24.89 -1.78
CA ARG A 17 4.85 -24.75 -2.07
C ARG A 17 4.52 -23.30 -2.44
N ILE A 18 5.27 -22.36 -1.85
CA ILE A 18 4.91 -20.95 -2.00
C ILE A 18 5.66 -20.37 -3.18
N GLU A 19 6.99 -20.50 -3.16
CA GLU A 19 7.81 -19.88 -4.19
C GLU A 19 7.65 -20.61 -5.52
N GLY A 20 7.13 -21.86 -5.51
CA GLY A 20 7.07 -22.65 -6.72
C GLY A 20 5.73 -22.60 -7.39
N ALA A 21 4.77 -21.81 -6.87
CA ALA A 21 3.43 -21.76 -7.43
C ALA A 21 3.54 -20.91 -8.73
N THR A 22 3.18 -21.49 -9.85
CA THR A 22 3.35 -20.87 -11.16
C THR A 22 2.05 -21.03 -11.94
N LEU A 23 1.58 -19.94 -12.58
CA LEU A 23 0.41 -19.98 -13.43
C LEU A 23 0.80 -19.75 -14.89
N THR A 24 0.51 -20.74 -15.73
CA THR A 24 0.88 -20.70 -17.14
C THR A 24 -0.36 -20.28 -17.93
N LEU A 25 -0.27 -19.16 -18.66
CA LEU A 25 -1.41 -18.71 -19.46
C LEU A 25 -0.97 -18.33 -20.86
N PRO A 26 -1.94 -18.38 -21.78
CA PRO A 26 -1.66 -17.80 -23.09
C PRO A 26 -1.35 -16.31 -22.99
N ILE A 27 -0.58 -15.79 -23.96
CA ILE A 27 -0.03 -14.44 -23.90
C ILE A 27 -1.14 -13.39 -23.72
N TYR A 28 -2.27 -13.50 -24.44
CA TYR A 28 -3.31 -12.48 -24.40
C TYR A 28 -3.96 -12.44 -23.03
N GLN A 29 -4.28 -13.62 -22.48
CA GLN A 29 -4.87 -13.68 -21.15
C GLN A 29 -3.87 -13.21 -20.08
N GLY A 30 -2.53 -13.49 -20.22
CA GLY A 30 -1.57 -13.00 -19.30
C GLY A 30 -1.54 -11.51 -19.30
N LEU A 31 -1.65 -10.90 -20.49
CA LEU A 31 -1.57 -9.47 -20.54
C LEU A 31 -2.76 -8.84 -19.83
N ILE A 32 -3.95 -9.42 -20.01
CA ILE A 32 -5.13 -8.94 -19.34
C ILE A 32 -4.96 -9.03 -17.82
N LEU A 33 -4.48 -10.18 -17.34
CA LEU A 33 -4.26 -10.37 -15.94
C LEU A 33 -3.29 -9.36 -15.36
N VAL A 34 -2.18 -9.14 -16.06
CA VAL A 34 -1.16 -8.25 -15.54
C VAL A 34 -1.74 -6.84 -15.50
N SER A 35 -2.43 -6.40 -16.57
CA SER A 35 -3.07 -5.09 -16.60
C SER A 35 -4.01 -4.92 -15.41
N PHE A 36 -4.89 -5.88 -15.22
CA PHE A 36 -5.76 -5.90 -14.07
C PHE A 36 -4.99 -5.75 -12.75
N LEU A 37 -3.92 -6.52 -12.53
CA LEU A 37 -3.19 -6.51 -11.29
C LEU A 37 -2.58 -5.14 -11.07
N THR A 38 -2.11 -4.55 -12.20
CA THR A 38 -1.48 -3.28 -12.09
C THR A 38 -2.48 -2.29 -11.54
N LEU A 39 -3.65 -2.22 -12.16
CA LEU A 39 -4.69 -1.33 -11.69
C LEU A 39 -5.10 -1.61 -10.27
N PHE A 40 -5.30 -2.87 -9.99
CA PHE A 40 -5.66 -3.27 -8.67
C PHE A 40 -4.68 -2.81 -7.61
N VAL A 41 -3.40 -3.04 -7.84
CA VAL A 41 -2.39 -2.70 -6.85
C VAL A 41 -2.39 -1.20 -6.68
N GLN A 42 -2.51 -0.45 -7.80
CA GLN A 42 -2.55 0.97 -7.70
C GLN A 42 -3.71 1.42 -6.83
N PHE A 43 -4.89 0.92 -7.16
CA PHE A 43 -6.07 1.21 -6.41
C PHE A 43 -5.93 0.88 -4.92
N SER A 44 -5.61 -0.36 -4.60
CA SER A 44 -5.38 -0.77 -3.24
C SER A 44 -4.36 0.10 -2.55
N GLY A 45 -3.27 0.50 -3.24
CA GLY A 45 -2.31 1.30 -2.60
C GLY A 45 -2.87 2.64 -2.19
N ALA A 46 -3.65 3.21 -3.12
CA ALA A 46 -4.31 4.46 -2.83
C ALA A 46 -5.18 4.38 -1.57
N CYS A 47 -6.06 3.37 -1.56
CA CYS A 47 -6.90 3.14 -0.41
C CYS A 47 -6.07 2.96 0.86
N PHE A 48 -5.10 2.06 0.79
CA PHE A 48 -4.20 1.79 1.88
C PHE A 48 -3.57 3.05 2.41
N TRP A 49 -3.14 3.91 1.49
CA TRP A 49 -2.46 5.09 1.88
C TRP A 49 -3.43 5.99 2.67
N ARG A 50 -4.67 6.11 2.21
CA ARG A 50 -5.66 6.90 2.91
C ARG A 50 -5.85 6.43 4.34
N ILE A 51 -6.04 5.12 4.48
CA ILE A 51 -6.21 4.54 5.79
C ILE A 51 -5.01 4.85 6.67
N LEU A 52 -3.82 4.58 6.13
CA LEU A 52 -2.63 4.87 6.86
C LEU A 52 -2.59 6.33 7.32
N CYS A 53 -2.89 7.32 6.43
CA CYS A 53 -2.89 8.70 6.77
C CYS A 53 -3.87 8.95 7.93
N PHE A 54 -5.05 8.35 7.83
CA PHE A 54 -6.03 8.43 8.87
C PHE A 54 -5.49 7.95 10.21
N ILE A 55 -4.93 6.76 10.24
CA ILE A 55 -4.37 6.20 11.44
C ILE A 55 -3.33 7.13 12.05
N ILE A 56 -2.42 7.64 11.21
CA ILE A 56 -1.41 8.55 11.71
C ILE A 56 -2.05 9.76 12.28
N HIS A 57 -3.00 10.32 11.55
CA HIS A 57 -3.74 11.45 12.04
C HIS A 57 -4.35 11.21 13.40
N GLN A 58 -5.07 10.13 13.54
CA GLN A 58 -5.71 9.76 14.78
C GLN A 58 -4.73 9.58 15.92
N PHE A 59 -3.52 9.03 15.67
CA PHE A 59 -2.56 8.90 16.73
C PHE A 59 -2.06 10.27 17.17
N ARG A 60 -1.96 11.25 16.24
CA ARG A 60 -1.45 12.58 16.57
C ARG A 60 -2.55 13.48 17.12
N SER A 61 -3.84 13.15 16.92
CA SER A 61 -4.96 13.99 17.23
C SER A 61 -5.53 13.67 18.62
N THR A 62 -4.85 13.12 19.64
CA THR A 62 -5.49 13.26 21.01
C THR A 62 -4.50 13.66 22.09
N PRO A 63 -4.79 14.62 23.08
CA PRO A 63 -6.03 15.36 23.72
C PRO A 63 -5.74 16.88 23.89
N THR A 64 -6.15 17.77 22.99
CA THR A 64 -6.63 19.10 23.47
C THR A 64 -7.50 19.77 22.38
N ALA A 65 -8.84 19.64 22.54
CA ALA A 65 -10.11 20.36 22.28
C ALA A 65 -9.86 21.63 21.45
N GLN A 66 -10.17 21.62 20.15
CA GLN A 66 -11.22 22.56 19.70
C GLN A 66 -11.03 22.94 18.22
N ASP A 67 -11.68 22.17 17.37
CA ASP A 67 -12.69 22.55 16.39
C ASP A 67 -12.17 23.24 15.10
N GLY A 68 -11.03 22.91 14.50
CA GLY A 68 -10.55 23.35 13.16
C GLY A 68 -9.73 22.28 12.43
N LEU A 69 -9.41 21.18 13.13
CA LEU A 69 -8.49 20.15 12.69
C LEU A 69 -9.25 19.09 11.87
N PHE A 70 -10.57 18.97 12.09
CA PHE A 70 -11.42 18.05 11.36
C PHE A 70 -11.72 18.59 9.95
N HIS A 71 -11.83 19.91 9.77
CA HIS A 71 -12.11 20.55 8.47
C HIS A 71 -10.84 20.72 7.63
N GLN A 72 -9.68 20.84 8.28
CA GLN A 72 -8.35 20.98 7.67
C GLN A 72 -7.76 19.66 7.20
N GLN A 73 -8.15 18.57 7.86
CA GLN A 73 -7.72 17.23 7.46
C GLN A 73 -8.46 16.74 6.24
N GLN A 74 -9.68 17.22 6.06
CA GLN A 74 -10.46 16.91 4.89
C GLN A 74 -9.93 17.64 3.65
N THR A 75 -9.29 18.80 3.78
CA THR A 75 -8.75 19.60 2.66
C THR A 75 -7.33 19.15 2.28
N ILE A 76 -6.54 18.64 3.22
CA ILE A 76 -5.16 18.18 3.00
C ILE A 76 -5.13 16.77 2.44
N LEU A 77 -6.07 15.90 2.79
CA LEU A 77 -6.22 14.58 2.19
C LEU A 77 -6.73 14.68 0.75
N ARG A 78 -7.47 15.76 0.45
CA ARG A 78 -7.90 16.03 -0.92
C ARG A 78 -6.74 16.63 -1.78
N ASN A 79 -5.61 17.16 -1.24
CA ASN A 79 -4.54 17.83 -1.99
C ASN A 79 -3.21 17.02 -2.02
N SER A 80 -3.08 15.76 -1.59
CA SER A 80 -1.73 15.12 -1.51
C SER A 80 -1.66 14.05 -2.62
N VAL A 81 -1.92 14.41 -3.87
CA VAL A 81 -1.55 13.79 -5.13
C VAL A 81 -0.03 14.00 -5.32
N THR A 82 0.90 13.82 -4.32
CA THR A 82 2.32 13.63 -4.76
C THR A 82 3.05 12.64 -3.79
N ALA A 83 2.67 11.36 -3.82
CA ALA A 83 2.86 10.02 -3.24
C ALA A 83 4.29 9.50 -3.05
N PRO A 84 5.46 10.06 -3.16
CA PRO A 84 6.68 9.30 -2.52
C PRO A 84 7.46 10.16 -1.58
N ASN A 85 7.51 11.48 -1.80
CA ASN A 85 8.39 12.34 -1.01
C ASN A 85 7.76 12.71 0.33
N ALA A 86 6.45 12.69 0.38
CA ALA A 86 5.69 13.00 1.57
C ALA A 86 5.69 11.84 2.56
N LEU A 87 5.73 10.63 2.04
CA LEU A 87 5.80 9.46 2.90
C LEU A 87 7.16 9.30 3.55
N TRP A 88 8.23 9.60 2.76
CA TRP A 88 9.58 9.52 3.28
C TRP A 88 9.81 10.59 4.34
N ASN A 89 9.27 11.78 4.09
CA ASN A 89 9.46 12.85 5.02
C ASN A 89 8.63 12.62 6.28
N LEU A 90 7.48 11.95 6.15
CA LEU A 90 6.62 11.71 7.30
C LEU A 90 7.17 10.53 8.12
N GLY A 91 7.79 9.49 7.49
CA GLY A 91 8.45 8.44 8.21
C GLY A 91 9.60 8.95 9.02
N ARG A 92 10.38 9.88 8.46
CA ARG A 92 11.54 10.40 9.19
C ARG A 92 11.09 11.22 10.38
N ILE A 93 9.98 11.92 10.17
CA ILE A 93 9.51 12.81 11.21
C ILE A 93 8.92 11.97 12.35
N THR A 94 8.23 10.89 12.04
CA THR A 94 7.71 9.92 13.00
C THR A 94 8.80 9.22 13.76
N VAL A 95 9.91 8.89 13.10
CA VAL A 95 11.00 8.18 13.76
C VAL A 95 11.80 9.18 14.58
N ALA A 96 11.94 10.44 14.11
CA ALA A 96 12.70 11.43 14.81
C ALA A 96 11.94 11.85 16.07
N TRP A 97 10.58 11.75 16.10
CA TRP A 97 9.82 12.17 17.25
C TRP A 97 9.66 11.00 18.25
N ARG A 98 10.00 9.75 17.90
CA ARG A 98 10.07 8.62 18.86
C ARG A 98 11.18 8.82 19.90
N ASP A 99 12.21 9.62 19.62
CA ASP A 99 13.30 9.83 20.57
C ASP A 99 13.05 11.03 21.47
N LYS A 100 12.08 11.92 21.14
CA LYS A 100 11.85 13.11 21.96
C LYS A 100 10.67 12.91 22.91
N VAL A 101 10.02 11.72 22.97
CA VAL A 101 8.96 11.46 23.94
C VAL A 101 9.67 10.83 25.17
N LYS A 102 10.73 11.38 25.75
CA LYS A 102 10.97 11.16 27.18
C LYS A 102 10.83 12.52 27.81
N ALA A 103 9.66 12.83 28.27
CA ALA A 103 9.66 13.21 29.66
C ALA A 103 8.17 13.57 30.04
N PRO A 104 7.63 12.79 31.02
CA PRO A 104 6.45 13.08 31.85
C PRO A 104 6.87 14.22 32.85
N ILE A 105 6.16 15.33 32.85
CA ILE A 105 5.58 15.92 34.05
C ILE A 105 4.51 16.87 33.65
#